data_AF-A0A6U5VNK0-F1
#
_entry.id   AF-A0A6U5VNK0-F1
#
_cell.length_a   1.000
_cell.length_b   1.000
_cell.length_c   1.000
_cell.angle_alpha   90.00
_cell.angle_beta   90.00
_cell.angle_gamma   90.00
#
_symmetry.space_group_name_H-M   'P 1'
#
loop_
_entity.id
_entity.type
_entity.pdbx_description
1 polymer ?
#
loop_
_entity_poly.entity_id
_entity_poly.type
_entity_poly.pdbx_seq_one_letter_code
_entity_poly.pdbx_strand_id
1 'polypeptide(L)'
;MAAAVAQGLDRKMQRRLKQGLSEEMLYAVRDVFQTFESGTGILDVNSLRAALKSLDHPISHQEAKNLVHDLDQDGCGGIQFYQFAEYLKPILLMDDMRTKIESYFDEFAEVLLEDDVSEPTSDTQKRYLTKSSIRAMADKVGELLPDEEIEEVLQYATDGDDKIDVKTLLKICKELRLY
;
A
#
# COMPACT_ATOMS: atom_id res chain seq x y z
N MET A 1 18.87 1.01 -13.24
CA MET A 1 17.92 0.01 -13.77
C MET A 1 16.72 -0.07 -12.83
N ALA A 2 16.81 -0.58 -11.59
CA ALA A 2 15.73 -0.41 -10.58
C ALA A 2 15.24 1.05 -10.39
N ALA A 3 16.14 2.03 -10.58
CA ALA A 3 15.79 3.45 -10.54
C ALA A 3 14.77 3.89 -11.61
N ALA A 4 14.70 3.26 -12.79
CA ALA A 4 13.78 3.66 -13.85
C ALA A 4 12.33 3.22 -13.53
N VAL A 5 12.15 1.97 -13.11
CA VAL A 5 10.88 1.43 -12.58
C VAL A 5 10.47 2.18 -11.31
N ALA A 6 11.39 2.42 -10.37
CA ALA A 6 11.13 3.23 -9.17
C ALA A 6 10.66 4.64 -9.53
N GLN A 7 11.33 5.31 -10.47
CA GLN A 7 10.92 6.64 -10.92
C GLN A 7 9.60 6.60 -11.69
N GLY A 8 9.34 5.55 -12.49
CA GLY A 8 8.07 5.35 -13.19
C GLY A 8 6.91 5.22 -12.20
N LEU A 9 7.07 4.39 -11.16
CA LEU A 9 6.09 4.18 -10.11
C LEU A 9 5.97 5.36 -9.15
N ASP A 10 7.05 6.06 -8.78
CA ASP A 10 7.00 7.33 -8.04
C ASP A 10 6.22 8.40 -8.82
N ARG A 11 6.40 8.46 -10.16
CA ARG A 11 5.62 9.34 -11.06
C ARG A 11 4.22 8.83 -11.40
N LYS A 12 3.86 7.59 -11.02
CA LYS A 12 2.47 7.08 -10.97
C LYS A 12 1.84 7.43 -9.61
N MET A 13 2.57 7.23 -8.51
CA MET A 13 2.17 7.54 -7.13
C MET A 13 1.90 9.03 -6.93
N GLN A 14 2.79 9.92 -7.38
CA GLN A 14 2.56 11.36 -7.31
C GLN A 14 1.33 11.82 -8.12
N ARG A 15 0.94 11.09 -9.18
CA ARG A 15 -0.31 11.35 -9.89
C ARG A 15 -1.52 10.86 -9.11
N ARG A 16 -1.44 9.70 -8.46
CA ARG A 16 -2.51 9.20 -7.59
C ARG A 16 -2.65 10.01 -6.30
N LEU A 17 -1.57 10.55 -5.74
CA LEU A 17 -1.60 11.53 -4.65
C LEU A 17 -2.29 12.84 -5.08
N LYS A 18 -2.18 13.20 -6.37
CA LYS A 18 -2.93 14.34 -6.93
C LYS A 18 -4.41 14.00 -7.18
N GLN A 19 -4.73 12.74 -7.45
CA GLN A 19 -6.10 12.25 -7.41
C GLN A 19 -6.52 12.18 -5.93
N GLY A 20 -7.72 12.64 -5.59
CA GLY A 20 -8.17 12.62 -4.20
C GLY A 20 -8.31 11.19 -3.65
N LEU A 21 -8.52 11.07 -2.34
CA LEU A 21 -9.06 9.84 -1.77
C LEU A 21 -10.43 9.54 -2.38
N SER A 22 -10.78 8.26 -2.55
CA SER A 22 -12.15 7.89 -2.94
C SER A 22 -13.16 8.31 -1.87
N GLU A 23 -14.43 8.46 -2.25
CA GLU A 23 -15.48 8.80 -1.27
C GLU A 23 -15.56 7.77 -0.14
N GLU A 24 -15.36 6.48 -0.44
CA GLU A 24 -15.33 5.40 0.53
C GLU A 24 -14.18 5.54 1.53
N MET A 25 -12.97 5.87 1.04
CA MET A 25 -11.81 6.10 1.91
C MET A 25 -12.00 7.34 2.78
N LEU A 26 -12.51 8.43 2.20
CA LEU A 26 -12.82 9.65 2.97
C LEU A 26 -13.87 9.39 4.05
N TYR A 27 -14.87 8.58 3.74
CA TYR A 27 -15.87 8.17 4.72
C TYR A 27 -15.24 7.38 5.87
N ALA A 28 -14.39 6.39 5.57
CA ALA A 28 -13.69 5.61 6.59
C ALA A 28 -12.78 6.49 7.48
N VAL A 29 -12.03 7.42 6.87
CA VAL A 29 -11.18 8.38 7.62
C VAL A 29 -12.02 9.25 8.54
N ARG A 30 -13.16 9.72 8.05
CA ARG A 30 -14.08 10.55 8.82
C ARG A 30 -14.70 9.79 9.98
N ASP A 31 -15.12 8.55 9.76
CA ASP A 31 -15.70 7.69 10.79
C ASP A 31 -14.69 7.42 11.92
N VAL A 32 -13.44 7.09 11.55
CA VAL A 32 -12.34 6.91 12.51
C VAL A 32 -12.06 8.23 13.25
N PHE A 33 -11.94 9.35 12.54
CA PHE A 33 -11.72 10.65 13.18
C PHE A 33 -12.81 10.96 14.21
N GLN A 34 -14.08 10.85 13.82
CA GLN A 34 -15.22 11.13 14.70
C GLN A 34 -15.33 10.16 15.88
N THR A 35 -14.86 8.92 15.72
CA THR A 35 -14.83 7.93 16.79
C THR A 35 -13.81 8.29 17.89
N PHE A 36 -12.67 8.88 17.52
CA PHE A 36 -11.58 9.18 18.47
C PHE A 36 -11.51 10.65 18.91
N GLU A 37 -12.11 11.56 18.14
CA GLU A 37 -12.31 12.97 18.49
C GLU A 37 -13.35 13.08 19.62
N SER A 38 -12.91 13.46 20.81
CA SER A 38 -13.74 13.45 22.04
C SER A 38 -14.68 14.65 22.14
N GLY A 39 -15.34 15.02 21.04
CA GLY A 39 -16.25 16.18 20.95
C GLY A 39 -15.54 17.54 20.92
N THR A 40 -14.22 17.55 20.68
CA THR A 40 -13.36 18.74 20.67
C THR A 40 -13.14 19.32 19.27
N GLY A 41 -13.53 18.62 18.21
CA GLY A 41 -13.16 18.94 16.82
C GLY A 41 -11.69 18.63 16.45
N ILE A 42 -10.90 18.09 17.38
CA ILE A 42 -9.47 17.82 17.21
C ILE A 42 -9.05 16.46 17.80
N LEU A 43 -8.03 15.83 17.21
CA LEU A 43 -7.34 14.68 17.78
C LEU A 43 -6.14 15.16 18.60
N ASP A 44 -6.12 14.85 19.89
CA ASP A 44 -4.93 14.99 20.72
C ASP A 44 -3.93 13.84 20.47
N VAL A 45 -2.77 13.88 21.11
CA VAL A 45 -1.71 12.86 20.97
C VAL A 45 -2.21 11.44 21.25
N ASN A 46 -3.11 11.26 22.23
CA ASN A 46 -3.60 9.95 22.63
C ASN A 46 -4.65 9.43 21.64
N SER A 47 -5.58 10.29 21.24
CA SER A 47 -6.61 10.01 20.25
C SER A 47 -6.01 9.75 18.87
N LEU A 48 -5.02 10.53 18.43
CA LEU A 48 -4.29 10.29 17.18
C LEU A 48 -3.66 8.90 17.17
N ARG A 49 -2.98 8.52 18.26
CA ARG A 49 -2.35 7.20 18.36
C ARG A 49 -3.38 6.08 18.32
N ALA A 50 -4.52 6.26 18.98
CA ALA A 50 -5.61 5.27 18.95
C ALA A 50 -6.25 5.17 17.55
N ALA A 51 -6.46 6.31 16.88
CA ALA A 51 -7.00 6.37 15.52
C ALA A 51 -6.09 5.66 14.51
N LEU A 52 -4.79 5.95 14.54
CA LEU A 52 -3.82 5.31 13.65
C LEU A 52 -3.67 3.81 13.94
N LYS A 53 -3.75 3.41 15.21
CA LYS A 53 -3.81 1.98 15.57
C LYS A 53 -5.07 1.30 15.03
N SER A 54 -6.20 1.99 14.97
CA SER A 54 -7.45 1.46 14.40
C SER A 54 -7.40 1.32 12.88
N LEU A 55 -6.44 1.99 12.23
CA LEU A 55 -6.17 1.90 10.79
C LEU A 55 -5.01 0.94 10.48
N ASP A 56 -4.62 0.08 11.43
CA ASP A 56 -3.47 -0.83 11.32
C ASP A 56 -2.10 -0.14 11.11
N HIS A 57 -1.99 1.15 11.45
CA HIS A 57 -0.74 1.92 11.44
C HIS A 57 -0.33 2.35 12.86
N PRO A 58 0.06 1.42 13.74
CA PRO A 58 0.41 1.76 15.11
C PRO A 58 1.69 2.61 15.14
N ILE A 59 1.61 3.75 15.82
CA ILE A 59 2.76 4.61 16.09
C ILE A 59 3.06 4.69 17.59
N SER A 60 4.31 4.98 17.93
CA SER A 60 4.73 5.22 19.30
C SER A 60 4.14 6.53 19.83
N HIS A 61 4.14 6.67 21.15
CA HIS A 61 3.68 7.92 21.78
C HIS A 61 4.56 9.12 21.41
N GLN A 62 5.87 8.90 21.19
CA GLN A 62 6.77 9.97 20.77
C GLN A 62 6.51 10.41 19.33
N GLU A 63 6.28 9.46 18.43
CA GLU A 63 5.89 9.77 17.04
C GLU A 63 4.56 10.52 17.00
N ALA A 64 3.58 10.12 17.81
CA ALA A 64 2.31 10.83 17.89
C ALA A 64 2.49 12.28 18.37
N LYS A 65 3.35 12.52 19.37
CA LYS A 65 3.69 13.88 19.81
C LYS A 65 4.33 14.72 18.71
N ASN A 66 5.29 14.14 17.99
CA ASN A 66 5.97 14.82 16.90
C ASN A 66 4.98 15.14 15.77
N LEU A 67 4.12 14.20 15.38
CA LEU A 67 3.11 14.41 14.34
C LEU A 67 2.11 15.50 14.72
N VAL A 68 1.61 15.52 15.97
CA VAL A 68 0.75 16.62 16.43
C VAL A 68 1.49 17.95 16.34
N HIS A 69 2.76 18.00 16.77
CA HIS A 69 3.55 19.23 16.68
C HIS A 69 3.77 19.70 15.23
N ASP A 70 4.04 18.78 14.31
CA ASP A 70 4.33 19.08 12.91
C ASP A 70 3.07 19.48 12.12
N LEU A 71 1.92 18.93 12.50
CA LEU A 71 0.64 19.13 11.80
C LEU A 71 -0.21 20.26 12.40
N ASP A 72 -0.05 20.59 13.69
CA ASP A 72 -0.80 21.66 14.37
C ASP A 72 -0.25 23.06 14.01
N GLN A 73 -0.46 23.47 12.76
CA GLN A 73 -0.01 24.78 12.26
C GLN A 73 -0.76 25.94 12.88
N ASP A 74 -1.98 25.70 13.37
CA ASP A 74 -2.88 26.72 13.93
C ASP A 74 -2.70 26.88 15.46
N GLY A 75 -1.88 26.03 16.09
CA GLY A 75 -1.61 26.06 17.53
C GLY A 75 -2.83 25.73 18.40
N CYS A 76 -3.75 24.92 17.87
CA CYS A 76 -4.99 24.54 18.56
C CYS A 76 -4.78 23.42 19.60
N GLY A 77 -3.57 22.85 19.67
CA GLY A 77 -3.19 21.81 20.61
C GLY A 77 -3.54 20.39 20.14
N GLY A 78 -3.90 20.22 18.88
CA GLY A 78 -4.29 18.94 18.28
C GLY A 78 -4.42 19.01 16.76
N ILE A 79 -4.92 17.93 16.17
CA ILE A 79 -5.03 17.79 14.71
C ILE A 79 -6.50 17.87 14.31
N GLN A 80 -6.84 18.79 13.41
CA GLN A 80 -8.17 18.89 12.81
C GLN A 80 -8.37 17.85 11.70
N PHE A 81 -9.62 17.57 11.34
CA PHE A 81 -9.96 16.55 10.34
C PHE A 81 -9.19 16.71 9.02
N TYR A 82 -9.06 17.95 8.50
CA TYR A 82 -8.37 18.19 7.23
C TYR A 82 -6.88 17.83 7.31
N GLN A 83 -6.21 18.13 8.42
CA GLN A 83 -4.80 17.80 8.66
C GLN A 83 -4.61 16.30 8.80
N PHE A 84 -5.53 15.63 9.51
CA PHE A 84 -5.53 14.17 9.65
C PHE A 84 -5.74 13.47 8.31
N ALA A 85 -6.68 13.95 7.49
CA ALA A 85 -6.97 13.41 6.16
C ALA A 85 -5.79 13.61 5.20
N GLU A 86 -5.16 14.79 5.18
CA GLU A 86 -3.97 15.05 4.36
C GLU A 86 -2.78 14.18 4.77
N TYR A 87 -2.57 13.96 6.07
CA TYR A 87 -1.55 13.05 6.57
C TYR A 87 -1.81 11.58 6.19
N LEU A 88 -3.06 11.13 6.32
CA LEU A 88 -3.44 9.74 6.01
C LEU A 88 -3.53 9.45 4.52
N LYS A 89 -3.76 10.46 3.70
CA LYS A 89 -3.93 10.31 2.26
C LYS A 89 -2.86 9.44 1.59
N PRO A 90 -1.54 9.69 1.76
CA PRO A 90 -0.53 8.81 1.19
C PRO A 90 -0.61 7.39 1.73
N ILE A 91 -0.79 7.23 3.03
CA ILE A 91 -0.85 5.93 3.72
C ILE A 91 -2.01 5.07 3.16
N LEU A 92 -3.20 5.65 3.05
CA LEU A 92 -4.40 4.94 2.58
C LEU A 92 -4.35 4.63 1.09
N LEU A 93 -3.80 5.53 0.28
CA LEU A 93 -3.60 5.26 -1.15
C LEU A 93 -2.61 4.11 -1.36
N MET A 94 -1.62 3.96 -0.47
CA MET A 94 -0.66 2.88 -0.49
C MET A 94 -1.26 1.54 -0.02
N ASP A 95 -2.06 1.56 1.05
CA ASP A 95 -2.78 0.36 1.51
C ASP A 95 -3.80 -0.13 0.49
N ASP A 96 -4.51 0.78 -0.18
CA ASP A 96 -5.42 0.46 -1.28
C ASP A 96 -4.69 -0.23 -2.43
N MET A 97 -3.51 0.26 -2.82
CA MET A 97 -2.68 -0.40 -3.84
C MET A 97 -2.23 -1.77 -3.40
N ARG A 98 -1.73 -1.88 -2.17
CA ARG A 98 -1.29 -3.16 -1.64
C ARG A 98 -2.43 -4.18 -1.63
N THR A 99 -3.60 -3.79 -1.13
CA THR A 99 -4.79 -4.66 -1.05
C THR A 99 -5.26 -5.08 -2.44
N LYS A 100 -5.25 -4.16 -3.41
CA LYS A 100 -5.55 -4.48 -4.81
C LYS A 100 -4.55 -5.44 -5.42
N ILE A 101 -3.25 -5.23 -5.22
CA ILE A 101 -2.20 -6.12 -5.70
C ILE A 101 -2.38 -7.53 -5.09
N GLU A 102 -2.62 -7.64 -3.79
CA GLU A 102 -2.86 -8.93 -3.12
C GLU A 102 -4.14 -9.60 -3.67
N SER A 103 -5.24 -8.85 -3.82
CA SER A 103 -6.49 -9.38 -4.38
C SER A 103 -6.35 -9.84 -5.83
N TYR A 104 -5.66 -9.08 -6.69
CA TYR A 104 -5.42 -9.49 -8.06
C TYR A 104 -4.38 -10.60 -8.15
N PHE A 105 -3.41 -10.64 -7.24
CA PHE A 105 -2.45 -11.75 -7.16
C PHE A 105 -3.21 -13.06 -6.98
N ASP A 106 -4.16 -13.12 -6.04
CA ASP A 106 -4.96 -14.33 -5.84
C ASP A 106 -5.84 -14.71 -7.04
N GLU A 107 -6.24 -13.73 -7.86
CA GLU A 107 -7.03 -13.97 -9.07
C GLU A 107 -6.18 -14.46 -10.25
N PHE A 108 -4.96 -13.93 -10.41
CA PHE A 108 -4.11 -14.15 -11.59
C PHE A 108 -2.92 -15.08 -11.37
N ALA A 109 -2.62 -15.45 -10.12
CA ALA A 109 -1.49 -16.31 -9.85
C ALA A 109 -1.75 -17.74 -10.33
N GLU A 110 -0.78 -18.26 -11.05
CA GLU A 110 -0.74 -19.65 -11.48
C GLU A 110 -0.25 -20.50 -10.31
N VAL A 111 -0.97 -21.58 -10.04
CA VAL A 111 -0.56 -22.57 -9.05
C VAL A 111 0.47 -23.50 -9.69
N LEU A 112 1.61 -23.66 -9.03
CA LEU A 112 2.57 -24.71 -9.33
C LEU A 112 2.69 -25.65 -8.13
N LEU A 113 2.69 -26.94 -8.43
CA LEU A 113 3.02 -27.98 -7.45
C LEU A 113 4.53 -28.17 -7.45
N GLU A 114 5.13 -28.30 -6.28
CA GLU A 114 6.51 -28.80 -6.19
C GLU A 114 6.50 -30.28 -6.61
N ASP A 115 7.43 -30.68 -7.48
CA ASP A 115 7.47 -31.98 -8.18
C ASP A 115 7.55 -33.23 -7.26
N ASP A 116 7.61 -33.06 -5.93
CA ASP A 116 7.86 -34.12 -4.95
C ASP A 116 6.83 -34.17 -3.80
N VAL A 117 5.58 -33.77 -4.07
CA VAL A 117 4.51 -33.79 -3.05
C VAL A 117 3.35 -34.70 -3.49
N SER A 118 3.26 -35.85 -2.82
CA SER A 118 2.24 -36.89 -3.08
C SER A 118 0.82 -36.48 -2.70
N GLU A 119 0.64 -35.48 -1.82
CA GLU A 119 -0.65 -34.86 -1.52
C GLU A 119 -0.50 -33.34 -1.35
N PRO A 120 -1.14 -32.51 -2.21
CA PRO A 120 -1.06 -31.06 -2.10
C PRO A 120 -1.78 -30.59 -0.83
N THR A 121 -1.01 -30.02 0.10
CA THR A 121 -1.50 -29.25 1.25
C THR A 121 -1.47 -27.74 0.94
N SER A 122 -2.18 -26.93 1.72
CA SER A 122 -2.18 -25.47 1.57
C SER A 122 -0.78 -24.84 1.65
N ASP A 123 0.18 -25.51 2.30
CA ASP A 123 1.58 -25.05 2.42
C ASP A 123 2.46 -25.43 1.22
N THR A 124 2.08 -26.44 0.45
CA THR A 124 2.86 -26.94 -0.70
C THR A 124 2.42 -26.35 -2.05
N GLN A 125 1.29 -25.62 -2.05
CA GLN A 125 0.77 -24.95 -3.24
C GLN A 125 1.37 -23.55 -3.35
N LYS A 126 2.49 -23.42 -4.05
CA LYS A 126 3.08 -22.10 -4.32
C LYS A 126 2.39 -21.46 -5.53
N ARG A 127 2.06 -20.18 -5.37
CA ARG A 127 1.41 -19.35 -6.38
C ARG A 127 2.43 -18.39 -6.95
N TYR A 128 2.42 -18.25 -8.27
CA TYR A 128 3.37 -17.41 -9.00
C TYR A 128 2.67 -16.59 -10.06
N LEU A 129 3.16 -15.39 -10.30
CA LEU A 129 2.77 -14.58 -11.44
C LEU A 129 3.79 -14.74 -12.55
N THR A 130 3.28 -14.93 -13.76
CA THR A 130 4.05 -14.84 -15.00
C THR A 130 3.96 -13.42 -15.56
N LYS A 131 4.80 -13.10 -16.56
CA LYS A 131 4.73 -11.81 -17.30
C LYS A 131 3.30 -11.47 -17.76
N SER A 132 2.58 -12.47 -18.28
CA SER A 132 1.20 -12.33 -18.75
C SER A 132 0.24 -11.97 -17.61
N SER A 133 0.38 -12.62 -16.45
CA SER A 133 -0.43 -12.33 -15.27
C SER A 133 -0.14 -10.94 -14.70
N ILE A 134 1.13 -10.53 -14.59
CA ILE A 134 1.50 -9.18 -14.13
C ILE A 134 0.90 -8.10 -15.04
N ARG A 135 0.93 -8.32 -16.36
CA ARG A 135 0.33 -7.40 -17.32
C ARG A 135 -1.19 -7.30 -17.14
N ALA A 136 -1.87 -8.42 -16.99
CA ALA A 136 -3.32 -8.44 -16.78
C ALA A 136 -3.71 -7.77 -15.44
N MET A 137 -2.91 -7.95 -14.40
CA MET A 137 -3.07 -7.26 -13.12
C MET A 137 -2.90 -5.75 -13.29
N ALA A 138 -1.82 -5.30 -13.95
CA ALA A 138 -1.56 -3.90 -14.21
C ALA A 138 -2.76 -3.22 -14.90
N ASP A 139 -3.26 -3.82 -15.98
CA ASP A 139 -4.41 -3.30 -16.72
C ASP A 139 -5.67 -3.20 -15.84
N LYS A 140 -5.88 -4.14 -14.91
CA LYS A 140 -7.04 -4.13 -13.98
C LYS A 140 -6.91 -3.15 -12.83
N VAL A 141 -5.70 -2.94 -12.29
CA VAL A 141 -5.43 -1.87 -11.30
C VAL A 141 -5.65 -0.48 -11.95
N GLY A 142 -5.77 -0.44 -13.29
CA GLY A 142 -5.82 0.81 -14.06
C GLY A 142 -4.43 1.41 -14.23
N GLU A 143 -3.39 0.59 -14.07
CA GLU A 143 -2.00 0.98 -14.16
C GLU A 143 -1.41 0.49 -15.49
N LEU A 144 -0.97 1.44 -16.32
CA LEU A 144 -0.19 1.09 -17.50
C LEU A 144 1.24 0.76 -17.05
N LEU A 145 1.54 -0.52 -16.99
CA LEU A 145 2.90 -1.05 -16.86
C LEU A 145 3.34 -1.56 -18.24
N PRO A 146 4.23 -0.85 -18.95
CA PRO A 146 4.76 -1.32 -20.23
C PRO A 146 5.56 -2.62 -20.02
N ASP A 147 5.64 -3.44 -21.06
CA ASP A 147 6.32 -4.74 -20.99
C ASP A 147 7.78 -4.63 -20.52
N GLU A 148 8.46 -3.54 -20.86
CA GLU A 148 9.84 -3.26 -20.44
C GLU A 148 9.95 -3.13 -18.91
N GLU A 149 8.99 -2.43 -18.27
CA GLU A 149 8.97 -2.33 -16.80
C GLU A 149 8.63 -3.68 -16.14
N ILE A 150 7.77 -4.49 -16.76
CA ILE A 150 7.43 -5.84 -16.26
C ILE A 150 8.64 -6.77 -16.38
N GLU A 151 9.34 -6.74 -17.51
CA GLU A 151 10.58 -7.51 -17.71
C GLU A 151 11.67 -7.10 -16.72
N GLU A 152 11.82 -5.80 -16.45
CA GLU A 152 12.76 -5.32 -15.42
C GLU A 152 12.39 -5.84 -14.02
N VAL A 153 11.11 -5.86 -13.67
CA VAL A 153 10.65 -6.43 -12.39
C VAL A 153 10.94 -7.93 -12.33
N LEU A 154 10.67 -8.69 -13.39
CA LEU A 154 10.95 -10.12 -13.44
C LEU A 154 12.45 -10.42 -13.37
N GLN A 155 13.29 -9.67 -14.08
CA GLN A 155 14.75 -9.82 -14.03
C GLN A 155 15.33 -9.49 -12.66
N TYR A 156 14.72 -8.55 -11.92
CA TYR A 156 15.16 -8.22 -10.56
C TYR A 156 14.63 -9.22 -9.51
N ALA A 157 13.43 -9.74 -9.73
CA ALA A 157 12.72 -10.61 -8.80
C ALA A 157 13.16 -12.08 -8.87
N THR A 158 13.61 -12.53 -10.03
CA THR A 158 13.74 -13.96 -10.33
C THR A 158 15.17 -14.30 -10.77
N ASP A 159 15.62 -15.49 -10.40
CA ASP A 159 16.89 -16.06 -10.90
C ASP A 159 16.72 -16.69 -12.31
N GLY A 160 15.85 -16.11 -13.14
CA GLY A 160 15.64 -16.51 -14.54
C GLY A 160 14.51 -17.51 -14.80
N ASP A 161 13.59 -17.72 -13.84
CA ASP A 161 12.42 -18.59 -14.03
C ASP A 161 11.13 -17.84 -14.45
N ASP A 162 11.22 -16.51 -14.63
CA ASP A 162 10.12 -15.60 -15.02
C ASP A 162 8.86 -15.74 -14.13
N LYS A 163 9.03 -16.20 -12.89
CA LYS A 163 7.96 -16.45 -11.92
C LYS A 163 8.20 -15.68 -10.64
N ILE A 164 7.26 -14.82 -10.27
CA ILE A 164 7.35 -14.03 -9.04
C ILE A 164 6.22 -14.40 -8.07
N ASP A 165 6.55 -14.67 -6.82
CA ASP A 165 5.55 -14.85 -5.76
C ASP A 165 5.11 -13.50 -5.16
N VAL A 166 3.97 -13.49 -4.45
CA VAL A 166 3.39 -12.25 -3.89
C VAL A 166 4.33 -11.55 -2.91
N LYS A 167 5.13 -12.31 -2.13
CA LYS A 167 6.03 -11.70 -1.14
C LYS A 167 7.17 -10.99 -1.84
N THR A 168 7.70 -11.57 -2.91
CA THR A 168 8.74 -10.95 -3.74
C THR A 168 8.19 -9.71 -4.46
N LEU A 169 7.00 -9.79 -5.05
CA LEU A 169 6.34 -8.63 -5.69
C LEU A 169 6.12 -7.49 -4.68
N LEU A 170 5.57 -7.79 -3.51
CA LEU A 170 5.37 -6.80 -2.45
C LEU A 170 6.69 -6.22 -1.97
N LYS A 171 7.74 -7.04 -1.82
CA LYS A 171 9.08 -6.59 -1.42
C LYS A 171 9.67 -5.60 -2.41
N ILE A 172 9.56 -5.88 -3.72
CA ILE A 172 10.01 -4.97 -4.78
C ILE A 172 9.22 -3.67 -4.72
N CYS A 173 7.91 -3.73 -4.52
CA CYS A 173 7.11 -2.54 -4.31
C CYS A 173 7.64 -1.70 -3.12
N LYS A 174 8.06 -2.30 -1.99
CA LYS A 174 8.70 -1.53 -0.88
C LYS A 174 10.07 -0.99 -1.26
N GLU A 175 10.95 -1.84 -1.80
CA GLU A 175 12.34 -1.47 -2.07
C GLU A 175 12.47 -0.36 -3.11
N LEU A 176 11.49 -0.23 -4.01
CA LEU A 176 11.38 0.89 -4.94
C LEU A 176 10.93 2.20 -4.29
N ARG A 177 10.91 2.26 -2.95
CA ARG A 177 10.38 3.38 -2.15
C ARG A 177 8.97 3.79 -2.55
N LEU A 178 8.13 2.81 -2.87
CA LEU A 178 6.70 3.04 -2.83
C LEU A 178 6.19 3.00 -1.38
N TYR A 179 7.02 2.58 -0.42
CA TYR A 179 7.09 3.13 0.95
C TYR A 179 8.54 3.57 1.25
#